data_AF-A0A5P8WDQ8-F1
#
_entry.id   AF-A0A5P8WDQ8-F1
#
_cell.length_a   1.000
_cell.length_b   1.000
_cell.length_c   1.000
_cell.angle_alpha   90.00
_cell.angle_beta   90.00
_cell.angle_gamma   90.00
#
_symmetry.space_group_name_H-M   'P 1'
#
loop_
_entity.id
_entity.type
_entity.pdbx_description
1 polymer ?
#
loop_
_entity_poly.entity_id
_entity_poly.type
_entity_poly.pdbx_seq_one_letter_code
_entity_poly.pdbx_strand_id
1 'polypeptide(L)'
;MLPTIVSRCQVFNFRTLSVQAIVQHLGIVADAESISIDEEALTAIARLSDGGLRDALQLLGQVSLLDEDITANHVMEIAGGVTETELMSILQAISTNNTFNLLQVARLLVDSGKTPKLILSNLLQTYRDLLIIKSAPKEQSLLTGCVSYAQLKVLANHWNFETLNLSLAELQKAENYLRYTVNAAVWLEVCLLNLMPSLFPVSATKTLTAKPVHDGKLLPTVGVYTTNKVKCLNSQFWCLSPPM
;
A
#
# COMPACT_ATOMS: atom_id res chain seq x y z
N MET A 1 -21.51 -17.32 -15.63
CA MET A 1 -22.95 -17.38 -15.97
C MET A 1 -23.31 -18.79 -16.39
N LEU A 2 -24.57 -19.21 -16.22
CA LEU A 2 -25.01 -20.57 -16.55
C LEU A 2 -25.10 -20.77 -18.08
N PRO A 3 -24.68 -21.93 -18.62
CA PRO A 3 -24.75 -22.22 -20.07
C PRO A 3 -26.17 -22.11 -20.66
N THR A 4 -27.19 -22.37 -19.84
CA THR A 4 -28.61 -22.29 -20.22
C THR A 4 -29.13 -20.86 -20.41
N ILE A 5 -28.48 -19.88 -19.78
CA ILE A 5 -28.80 -18.45 -19.96
C ILE A 5 -28.10 -17.91 -21.21
N VAL A 6 -26.83 -18.30 -21.39
CA VAL A 6 -26.02 -17.86 -22.54
C VAL A 6 -26.60 -18.35 -23.88
N SER A 7 -27.27 -19.50 -23.92
CA SER A 7 -27.84 -20.04 -25.17
C SER A 7 -29.10 -19.31 -25.67
N ARG A 8 -29.74 -18.48 -24.83
CA ARG A 8 -30.99 -17.77 -25.16
C ARG A 8 -30.85 -16.25 -25.15
N CYS A 9 -29.70 -15.74 -24.70
CA CYS A 9 -29.44 -14.30 -24.60
C CYS A 9 -28.34 -13.88 -25.57
N GLN A 10 -28.49 -12.71 -26.18
CA GLN A 10 -27.41 -12.05 -26.87
C GLN A 10 -26.40 -11.54 -25.84
N VAL A 11 -25.18 -12.07 -25.87
CA VAL A 11 -24.12 -11.64 -24.97
C VAL A 11 -23.36 -10.49 -25.62
N PHE A 12 -23.39 -9.33 -24.96
CA PHE A 12 -22.54 -8.20 -25.30
C PHE A 12 -21.39 -8.12 -24.29
N ASN A 13 -20.17 -8.19 -24.80
CA ASN A 13 -18.96 -8.02 -23.99
C ASN A 13 -18.45 -6.59 -24.18
N PHE A 14 -18.68 -5.74 -23.18
CA PHE A 14 -18.09 -4.41 -23.14
C PHE A 14 -16.66 -4.49 -22.62
N ARG A 15 -15.76 -3.74 -23.25
CA ARG A 15 -14.37 -3.57 -22.79
C ARG A 15 -14.27 -2.29 -21.96
N THR A 16 -13.32 -2.25 -21.05
CA THR A 16 -12.97 -1.00 -20.36
C THR A 16 -12.48 0.04 -21.36
N LEU A 17 -12.79 1.30 -21.10
CA LEU A 17 -12.34 2.40 -21.94
C LEU A 17 -10.87 2.72 -21.65
N SER A 18 -10.16 3.18 -22.67
CA SER A 18 -8.82 3.73 -22.47
C SER A 18 -8.91 5.08 -21.75
N VAL A 19 -7.85 5.44 -21.01
CA VAL A 19 -7.76 6.74 -20.33
C VAL A 19 -7.99 7.89 -21.32
N GLN A 20 -7.38 7.83 -22.50
CA GLN A 20 -7.56 8.85 -23.56
C GLN A 20 -9.01 8.98 -24.02
N ALA A 21 -9.73 7.85 -24.20
CA ALA A 21 -11.13 7.90 -24.60
C ALA A 21 -12.02 8.54 -23.53
N ILE A 22 -11.73 8.29 -22.25
CA ILE A 22 -12.44 8.93 -21.14
C ILE A 22 -12.12 10.43 -21.10
N VAL A 23 -10.84 10.83 -21.17
CA VAL A 23 -10.43 12.24 -21.18
C VAL A 23 -11.13 13.02 -22.29
N GLN A 24 -11.15 12.49 -23.51
CA GLN A 24 -11.85 13.10 -24.64
C GLN A 24 -13.34 13.28 -24.36
N HIS A 25 -14.00 12.28 -23.78
CA HIS A 25 -15.42 12.36 -23.48
C HIS A 25 -15.70 13.37 -22.35
N LEU A 26 -14.89 13.38 -21.29
CA LEU A 26 -15.03 14.32 -20.19
C LEU A 26 -14.80 15.77 -20.66
N GLY A 27 -13.86 16.01 -21.58
CA GLY A 27 -13.64 17.32 -22.18
C GLY A 27 -14.88 17.83 -22.92
N ILE A 28 -15.54 16.98 -23.72
CA ILE A 28 -16.80 17.34 -24.41
C ILE A 28 -17.89 17.73 -23.39
N VAL A 29 -18.01 16.99 -22.29
CA VAL A 29 -19.01 17.29 -21.25
C VAL A 29 -18.65 18.57 -20.50
N ALA A 30 -17.37 18.76 -20.14
CA ALA A 30 -16.90 19.96 -19.47
C ALA A 30 -17.15 21.22 -20.31
N ASP A 31 -16.86 21.17 -21.62
CA ASP A 31 -17.15 22.26 -22.56
C ASP A 31 -18.66 22.54 -22.65
N ALA A 32 -19.49 21.49 -22.73
CA ALA A 32 -20.94 21.61 -22.82
C ALA A 32 -21.58 22.20 -21.56
N GLU A 33 -21.04 21.89 -20.39
CA GLU A 33 -21.51 22.37 -19.08
C GLU A 33 -20.79 23.63 -18.60
N SER A 34 -19.85 24.17 -19.40
CA SER A 34 -19.04 25.35 -19.07
C SER A 34 -18.22 25.19 -17.78
N ILE A 35 -17.67 24.00 -17.56
CA ILE A 35 -16.81 23.67 -16.42
C ILE A 35 -15.37 24.06 -16.74
N SER A 36 -14.76 24.95 -15.95
CA SER A 36 -13.35 25.31 -16.08
C SER A 36 -12.46 24.24 -15.43
N ILE A 37 -11.80 23.41 -16.23
CA ILE A 37 -11.01 22.27 -15.75
C ILE A 37 -9.75 22.04 -16.61
N ASP A 38 -8.63 21.78 -15.94
CA ASP A 38 -7.36 21.50 -16.61
C ASP A 38 -7.33 20.09 -17.25
N GLU A 39 -6.56 19.93 -18.33
CA GLU A 39 -6.37 18.63 -18.99
C GLU A 39 -5.74 17.58 -18.06
N GLU A 40 -4.83 18.02 -17.16
CA GLU A 40 -4.24 17.15 -16.14
C GLU A 40 -5.29 16.65 -15.15
N ALA A 41 -6.28 17.48 -14.80
CA ALA A 41 -7.38 17.12 -13.92
C ALA A 41 -8.31 16.10 -14.59
N LEU A 42 -8.66 16.31 -15.87
CA LEU A 42 -9.41 15.32 -16.66
C LEU A 42 -8.68 13.97 -16.73
N THR A 43 -7.36 14.01 -16.91
CA THR A 43 -6.51 12.82 -16.92
C THR A 43 -6.49 12.12 -15.56
N ALA A 44 -6.47 12.87 -14.47
CA ALA A 44 -6.56 12.31 -13.11
C ALA A 44 -7.90 11.60 -12.89
N ILE A 45 -9.03 12.23 -13.26
CA ILE A 45 -10.38 11.62 -13.18
C ILE A 45 -10.41 10.31 -13.96
N ALA A 46 -9.91 10.31 -15.20
CA ALA A 46 -9.91 9.13 -16.06
C ALA A 46 -9.09 7.98 -15.48
N ARG A 47 -7.96 8.25 -14.82
CA ARG A 47 -7.13 7.24 -14.14
C ARG A 47 -7.80 6.69 -12.89
N LEU A 48 -8.42 7.54 -12.08
CA LEU A 48 -9.12 7.14 -10.86
C LEU A 48 -10.35 6.27 -11.13
N SER A 49 -10.92 6.38 -12.33
CA SER A 49 -12.16 5.68 -12.72
C SER A 49 -11.94 4.29 -13.31
N ASP A 50 -10.69 3.82 -13.46
CA ASP A 50 -10.30 2.48 -13.92
C ASP A 50 -11.07 1.96 -15.16
N GLY A 51 -11.30 2.84 -16.14
CA GLY A 51 -12.00 2.51 -17.38
C GLY A 51 -13.53 2.59 -17.33
N GLY A 52 -14.11 2.94 -16.18
CA GLY A 52 -15.55 3.15 -15.98
C GLY A 52 -15.99 4.59 -16.26
N LEU A 53 -16.68 4.83 -17.37
CA LEU A 53 -17.14 6.19 -17.74
C LEU A 53 -18.13 6.78 -16.73
N ARG A 54 -18.95 5.94 -16.09
CA ARG A 54 -19.94 6.40 -15.11
C ARG A 54 -19.27 7.02 -13.89
N ASP A 55 -18.23 6.36 -13.38
CA ASP A 55 -17.50 6.81 -12.22
C ASP A 55 -16.73 8.09 -12.55
N ALA A 56 -16.20 8.19 -13.78
CA ALA A 56 -15.55 9.40 -14.29
C ALA A 56 -16.49 10.60 -14.36
N LEU A 57 -17.70 10.42 -14.92
CA LEU A 57 -18.71 11.48 -14.98
C LEU A 57 -19.23 11.86 -13.59
N GLN A 58 -19.38 10.88 -12.70
CA GLN A 58 -19.77 11.14 -11.32
C GLN A 58 -18.72 12.00 -10.60
N LEU A 59 -17.43 11.69 -10.79
CA LEU A 59 -16.34 12.48 -10.19
C LEU A 59 -16.24 13.86 -10.84
N LEU A 60 -16.41 13.98 -12.16
CA LEU A 60 -16.47 15.27 -12.87
C LEU A 60 -17.58 16.17 -12.29
N GLY A 61 -18.78 15.61 -12.10
CA GLY A 61 -19.90 16.34 -11.51
C GLY A 61 -19.72 16.69 -10.03
N GLN A 62 -18.83 16.01 -9.30
CA GLN A 62 -18.47 16.39 -7.93
C GLN A 62 -17.48 17.55 -7.92
N VAL A 63 -16.45 17.49 -8.77
CA VAL A 63 -15.43 18.54 -8.86
C VAL A 63 -15.98 19.83 -9.47
N SER A 64 -17.01 19.75 -10.32
CA SER A 64 -17.68 20.93 -10.89
C SER A 64 -18.44 21.78 -9.89
N LEU A 65 -18.63 21.31 -8.66
CA LEU A 65 -19.23 22.08 -7.57
C LEU A 65 -18.25 23.07 -6.92
N LEU A 66 -16.98 23.04 -7.32
CA LEU A 66 -15.98 24.01 -6.88
C LEU A 66 -16.14 25.30 -7.69
N ASP A 67 -16.23 26.44 -7.00
CA ASP A 67 -16.38 27.77 -7.62
C ASP A 67 -15.02 28.35 -8.11
N GLU A 68 -14.15 27.51 -8.66
CA GLU A 68 -12.80 27.87 -9.12
C GLU A 68 -12.31 26.96 -10.26
N ASP A 69 -11.16 27.32 -10.85
CA ASP A 69 -10.52 26.51 -11.88
C ASP A 69 -10.07 25.16 -11.31
N ILE A 70 -10.58 24.06 -11.89
CA ILE A 70 -10.39 22.72 -11.35
C ILE A 70 -9.01 22.18 -11.75
N THR A 71 -8.17 21.97 -10.75
CA THR A 71 -6.83 21.40 -10.91
C THR A 71 -6.81 19.90 -10.57
N ALA A 72 -5.72 19.22 -10.95
CA ALA A 72 -5.53 17.80 -10.61
C ALA A 72 -5.50 17.54 -9.09
N ASN A 73 -5.06 18.52 -8.29
CA ASN A 73 -5.05 18.41 -6.84
C ASN A 73 -6.47 18.39 -6.26
N HIS A 74 -7.37 19.23 -6.77
CA HIS A 74 -8.78 19.24 -6.35
C HIS A 74 -9.46 17.89 -6.64
N VAL A 75 -9.18 17.29 -7.79
CA VAL A 75 -9.66 15.95 -8.13
C VAL A 75 -9.19 14.92 -7.11
N MET A 76 -7.90 14.95 -6.75
CA MET A 76 -7.33 14.03 -5.77
C MET A 76 -7.94 14.22 -4.39
N GLU A 77 -8.18 15.45 -3.95
CA GLU A 77 -8.80 15.74 -2.66
C GLU A 77 -10.24 15.23 -2.60
N ILE A 78 -11.06 15.52 -3.62
CA ILE A 78 -12.46 15.06 -3.69
C ILE A 78 -12.55 13.54 -3.82
N ALA A 79 -11.64 12.92 -4.56
CA ALA A 79 -11.56 11.46 -4.66
C ALA A 79 -11.08 10.77 -3.37
N GLY A 80 -10.72 11.54 -2.33
CA GLY A 80 -10.17 11.02 -1.08
C GLY A 80 -8.75 10.49 -1.22
N GLY A 81 -8.03 10.92 -2.27
CA GLY A 81 -6.63 10.65 -2.56
C GLY A 81 -5.70 11.08 -1.43
N VAL A 82 -4.56 10.41 -1.29
CA VAL A 82 -3.52 10.80 -0.34
C VAL A 82 -2.47 11.63 -1.08
N THR A 83 -2.25 12.86 -0.63
CA THR A 83 -1.27 13.76 -1.26
C THR A 83 0.16 13.42 -0.84
N GLU A 84 1.14 13.92 -1.59
CA GLU A 84 2.56 13.75 -1.23
C GLU A 84 2.86 14.31 0.17
N THR A 85 2.36 15.50 0.50
CA THR A 85 2.62 16.17 1.78
C THR A 85 2.08 15.37 2.97
N GLU A 86 0.89 14.81 2.82
CA GLU A 86 0.26 13.95 3.82
C GLU A 86 1.04 12.65 4.02
N LEU A 87 1.45 12.00 2.94
CA LEU A 87 2.23 10.77 3.03
C LEU A 87 3.61 11.02 3.65
N MET A 88 4.24 12.14 3.30
CA MET A 88 5.49 12.59 3.91
C MET A 88 5.33 12.85 5.41
N SER A 89 4.20 13.40 5.86
CA SER A 89 3.96 13.64 7.30
C SER A 89 3.91 12.34 8.11
N ILE A 90 3.28 11.27 7.58
CA ILE A 90 3.31 9.93 8.18
C ILE A 90 4.75 9.41 8.24
N LEU A 91 5.45 9.43 7.10
CA LEU A 91 6.79 8.87 6.94
C LEU A 91 7.82 9.58 7.85
N GLN A 92 7.70 10.89 8.03
CA GLN A 92 8.52 11.67 8.96
C GLN A 92 8.21 11.35 10.41
N ALA A 93 6.94 11.16 10.78
CA ALA A 93 6.58 10.76 12.13
C ALA A 93 7.13 9.35 12.47
N ILE A 94 7.10 8.44 11.50
CA ILE A 94 7.71 7.10 11.61
C ILE A 94 9.23 7.20 11.75
N SER A 95 9.91 7.97 10.90
CA SER A 95 11.38 8.05 10.90
C SER A 95 11.95 8.73 12.15
N THR A 96 11.22 9.69 12.71
CA THR A 96 11.57 10.38 13.97
C THR A 96 11.10 9.63 15.22
N ASN A 97 10.43 8.49 15.05
CA ASN A 97 9.90 7.66 16.12
C ASN A 97 8.92 8.41 17.05
N ASN A 98 8.16 9.38 16.52
CA ASN A 98 7.23 10.20 17.28
C ASN A 98 5.81 9.60 17.24
N THR A 99 5.49 8.76 18.22
CA THR A 99 4.21 8.05 18.31
C THR A 99 3.01 8.98 18.39
N PHE A 100 3.10 10.07 19.17
CA PHE A 100 2.00 11.00 19.35
C PHE A 100 1.65 11.70 18.04
N ASN A 101 2.67 12.23 17.35
CA ASN A 101 2.47 12.89 16.06
C ASN A 101 1.94 11.90 15.00
N LEU A 102 2.45 10.67 14.99
CA LEU A 102 1.99 9.64 14.05
C LEU A 102 0.49 9.36 14.19
N LEU A 103 0.01 9.18 15.42
CA LEU A 103 -1.41 8.94 15.69
C LEU A 103 -2.27 10.17 15.37
N GLN A 104 -1.77 11.37 15.64
CA GLN A 104 -2.46 12.62 15.30
C GLN A 104 -2.63 12.77 13.78
N VAL A 105 -1.55 12.57 13.02
CA VAL A 105 -1.58 12.61 11.55
C VAL A 105 -2.52 11.54 11.00
N ALA A 106 -2.43 10.31 11.49
CA ALA A 106 -3.29 9.22 11.04
C ALA A 106 -4.79 9.55 11.24
N ARG A 107 -5.13 10.12 12.39
CA ARG A 107 -6.50 10.54 12.70
C ARG A 107 -6.97 11.68 11.79
N LEU A 108 -6.15 12.70 11.60
CA LEU A 108 -6.46 13.82 10.70
C LEU A 108 -6.77 13.35 9.28
N LEU A 109 -6.02 12.38 8.76
CA LEU A 109 -6.27 11.84 7.42
C LEU A 109 -7.60 11.09 7.35
N VAL A 110 -7.91 10.25 8.33
CA VAL A 110 -9.18 9.54 8.38
C VAL A 110 -10.36 10.51 8.53
N ASP A 111 -10.23 11.52 9.40
CA ASP A 111 -11.24 12.55 9.61
C ASP A 111 -11.45 13.44 8.37
N SER A 112 -10.41 13.60 7.54
CA SER A 112 -10.49 14.26 6.23
C SER A 112 -11.16 13.41 5.14
N GLY A 113 -11.66 12.23 5.48
CA GLY A 113 -12.38 11.34 4.56
C GLY A 113 -11.50 10.31 3.83
N LYS A 114 -10.20 10.25 4.12
CA LYS A 114 -9.29 9.32 3.44
C LYS A 114 -9.48 7.91 3.96
N THR A 115 -9.59 6.96 3.04
CA THR A 115 -9.83 5.58 3.44
C THR A 115 -8.54 4.92 3.98
N PRO A 116 -8.60 4.19 5.10
CA PRO A 116 -7.45 3.46 5.65
C PRO A 116 -6.74 2.55 4.65
N LYS A 117 -7.50 1.90 3.76
CA LYS A 117 -6.97 1.03 2.71
C LYS A 117 -6.12 1.82 1.71
N LEU A 118 -6.56 3.01 1.33
CA LEU A 118 -5.84 3.86 0.41
C LEU A 118 -4.54 4.41 1.03
N ILE A 119 -4.58 4.81 2.31
CA ILE A 119 -3.38 5.23 3.04
C ILE A 119 -2.34 4.10 3.06
N LEU A 120 -2.77 2.88 3.40
CA LEU A 120 -1.86 1.73 3.43
C LEU A 120 -1.30 1.39 2.05
N SER A 121 -2.12 1.44 1.00
CA SER A 121 -1.68 1.20 -0.38
C SER A 121 -0.61 2.21 -0.83
N ASN A 122 -0.81 3.50 -0.54
CA ASN A 122 0.17 4.55 -0.84
C ASN A 122 1.47 4.37 -0.04
N LEU A 123 1.39 3.94 1.22
CA LEU A 123 2.57 3.57 2.00
C LEU A 123 3.31 2.39 1.38
N LEU A 124 2.61 1.30 1.05
CA LEU A 124 3.21 0.12 0.39
C LEU A 124 3.96 0.52 -0.88
N GLN A 125 3.33 1.34 -1.72
CA GLN A 125 3.92 1.86 -2.95
C GLN A 125 5.17 2.70 -2.66
N THR A 126 5.14 3.53 -1.63
CA THR A 126 6.27 4.38 -1.25
C THR A 126 7.45 3.57 -0.70
N TYR A 127 7.19 2.57 0.14
CA TYR A 127 8.24 1.66 0.63
C TYR A 127 8.88 0.84 -0.50
N ARG A 128 8.08 0.41 -1.50
CA ARG A 128 8.61 -0.20 -2.74
C ARG A 128 9.53 0.77 -3.48
N ASP A 129 9.10 2.02 -3.66
CA ASP A 129 9.86 3.02 -4.40
C ASP A 129 11.17 3.40 -3.67
N LEU A 130 11.16 3.41 -2.34
CA LEU A 130 12.38 3.54 -1.52
C LEU A 130 13.36 2.37 -1.73
N LEU A 131 12.86 1.13 -1.81
CA LEU A 131 13.69 -0.04 -2.11
C LEU A 131 14.31 0.05 -3.51
N ILE A 132 13.54 0.51 -4.51
CA ILE A 132 14.03 0.73 -5.87
C ILE A 132 15.14 1.78 -5.87
N ILE A 133 14.96 2.92 -5.20
CA ILE A 133 15.97 3.97 -5.14
C ILE A 133 17.28 3.48 -4.51
N LYS A 134 17.19 2.65 -3.47
CA LYS A 134 18.39 2.07 -2.84
C LYS A 134 19.07 1.01 -3.70
N SER A 135 18.33 0.30 -4.54
CA SER A 135 18.85 -0.82 -5.34
C SER A 135 19.29 -0.40 -6.74
N ALA A 136 18.57 0.54 -7.35
CA ALA A 136 18.73 1.02 -8.72
C ALA A 136 18.48 2.55 -8.79
N PRO A 137 19.38 3.38 -8.25
CA PRO A 137 19.17 4.84 -8.09
C PRO A 137 19.02 5.62 -9.41
N LYS A 138 19.37 5.02 -10.55
CA LYS A 138 19.33 5.65 -11.88
C LYS A 138 18.00 5.45 -12.62
N GLU A 139 17.15 4.53 -12.17
CA GLU A 139 15.93 4.13 -12.88
C GLU A 139 14.69 4.84 -12.32
N GLN A 140 14.58 6.14 -12.60
CA GLN A 140 13.42 6.95 -12.16
C GLN A 140 12.10 6.52 -12.83
N SER A 141 12.18 5.93 -14.02
CA SER A 141 11.03 5.44 -14.79
C SER A 141 10.26 4.31 -14.12
N LEU A 142 10.85 3.65 -13.11
CA LEU A 142 10.24 2.53 -12.38
C LEU A 142 9.39 2.97 -11.18
N LEU A 143 9.47 4.25 -10.82
CA LEU A 143 8.74 4.85 -9.69
C LEU A 143 7.30 5.11 -10.10
N THR A 144 6.36 4.73 -9.24
CA THR A 144 4.93 4.79 -9.56
C THR A 144 4.08 5.40 -8.42
N GLY A 145 4.71 5.76 -7.29
CA GLY A 145 4.04 6.42 -6.16
C GLY A 145 3.83 7.92 -6.36
N CYS A 146 3.10 8.53 -5.42
CA CYS A 146 2.79 9.95 -5.41
C CYS A 146 3.93 10.84 -4.90
N VAL A 147 4.96 10.28 -4.26
CA VAL A 147 6.08 11.04 -3.67
C VAL A 147 7.14 11.34 -4.71
N SER A 148 7.59 12.59 -4.76
CA SER A 148 8.63 13.03 -5.67
C SER A 148 9.98 12.34 -5.42
N TYR A 149 10.75 12.14 -6.49
CA TYR A 149 12.08 11.53 -6.42
C TYR A 149 13.04 12.26 -5.47
N ALA A 150 12.93 13.60 -5.40
CA ALA A 150 13.75 14.42 -4.51
C ALA A 150 13.47 14.09 -3.04
N GLN A 151 12.19 14.01 -2.64
CA GLN A 151 11.80 13.66 -1.27
C GLN A 151 12.16 12.22 -0.93
N LEU A 152 11.92 11.27 -1.86
CA LEU A 152 12.28 9.87 -1.66
C LEU A 152 13.79 9.67 -1.44
N LYS A 153 14.64 10.44 -2.13
CA LYS A 153 16.10 10.41 -1.90
C LYS A 153 16.49 10.82 -0.50
N VAL A 154 15.85 11.86 0.04
CA VAL A 154 16.09 12.32 1.42
C VAL A 154 15.67 11.23 2.40
N LEU A 155 14.48 10.67 2.22
CA LEU A 155 13.93 9.60 3.05
C LEU A 155 14.76 8.31 3.00
N ALA A 156 15.30 7.96 1.84
CA ALA A 156 16.11 6.74 1.66
C ALA A 156 17.35 6.69 2.55
N ASN A 157 17.82 7.83 3.07
CA ASN A 157 18.94 7.91 4.02
C ASN A 157 18.55 7.50 5.45
N HIS A 158 17.28 7.59 5.82
CA HIS A 158 16.81 7.30 7.18
C HIS A 158 16.58 5.80 7.43
N TRP A 159 16.35 5.01 6.37
CA TRP A 159 16.07 3.58 6.49
C TRP A 159 17.14 2.72 5.84
N ASN A 160 17.51 1.62 6.50
CA ASN A 160 18.37 0.61 5.91
C ASN A 160 17.54 -0.39 5.07
N PHE A 161 18.22 -1.25 4.30
CA PHE A 161 17.53 -2.21 3.44
C PHE A 161 16.74 -3.27 4.24
N GLU A 162 17.23 -3.68 5.41
CA GLU A 162 16.57 -4.68 6.28
C GLU A 162 15.24 -4.14 6.82
N THR A 163 15.24 -2.94 7.40
CA THR A 163 14.06 -2.25 7.94
C THR A 163 13.03 -1.98 6.86
N LEU A 164 13.44 -1.60 5.64
CA LEU A 164 12.49 -1.43 4.53
C LEU A 164 11.79 -2.75 4.17
N ASN A 165 12.53 -3.87 4.11
CA ASN A 165 11.93 -5.18 3.82
C ASN A 165 11.00 -5.65 4.94
N LEU A 166 11.40 -5.45 6.20
CA LEU A 166 10.54 -5.75 7.35
C LEU A 166 9.26 -4.91 7.34
N SER A 167 9.38 -3.61 7.05
CA SER A 167 8.24 -2.71 6.93
C SER A 167 7.31 -3.13 5.79
N LEU A 168 7.86 -3.53 4.63
CA LEU A 168 7.06 -4.02 3.51
C LEU A 168 6.31 -5.32 3.88
N ALA A 169 6.95 -6.24 4.60
CA ALA A 169 6.31 -7.45 5.09
C ALA A 169 5.17 -7.15 6.09
N GLU A 170 5.35 -6.17 6.98
CA GLU A 170 4.30 -5.72 7.89
C GLU A 170 3.13 -5.05 7.17
N LEU A 171 3.40 -4.21 6.17
CA LEU A 171 2.38 -3.59 5.31
C LEU A 171 1.54 -4.64 4.56
N GLN A 172 2.18 -5.68 4.02
CA GLN A 172 1.47 -6.79 3.37
C GLN A 172 0.55 -7.56 4.34
N LYS A 173 0.98 -7.76 5.58
CA LYS A 173 0.13 -8.38 6.62
C LYS A 173 -1.05 -7.46 6.95
N ALA A 174 -0.78 -6.16 7.14
CA ALA A 174 -1.78 -5.14 7.44
C ALA A 174 -2.90 -5.06 6.41
N GLU A 175 -2.57 -5.19 5.12
CA GLU A 175 -3.56 -5.14 4.03
C GLU A 175 -4.63 -6.24 4.16
N ASN A 176 -4.22 -7.43 4.58
CA ASN A 176 -5.15 -8.54 4.81
C ASN A 176 -6.11 -8.27 5.97
N TYR A 177 -5.63 -7.66 7.06
CA TYR A 177 -6.48 -7.30 8.19
C TYR A 177 -7.49 -6.21 7.82
N LEU A 178 -7.07 -5.18 7.08
CA LEU A 178 -7.93 -4.09 6.62
C LEU A 178 -9.03 -4.56 5.65
N ARG A 179 -8.84 -5.68 4.95
CA ARG A 179 -9.84 -6.22 4.03
C ARG A 179 -11.11 -6.67 4.73
N TYR A 180 -11.01 -7.28 5.92
CA TYR A 180 -12.11 -7.97 6.59
C TYR A 180 -12.56 -7.32 7.90
N THR A 181 -11.88 -6.27 8.34
CA THR A 181 -12.17 -5.63 9.62
C THR A 181 -13.35 -4.65 9.55
N VAL A 182 -14.09 -4.57 10.67
CA VAL A 182 -15.17 -3.58 10.86
C VAL A 182 -14.60 -2.22 11.25
N ASN A 183 -13.49 -2.18 11.99
CA ASN A 183 -12.90 -0.95 12.53
C ASN A 183 -11.58 -0.60 11.83
N ALA A 184 -11.64 -0.25 10.55
CA ALA A 184 -10.46 -0.03 9.70
C ALA A 184 -9.52 1.08 10.22
N ALA A 185 -10.06 2.14 10.84
CA ALA A 185 -9.27 3.24 11.38
C ALA A 185 -8.35 2.81 12.54
N VAL A 186 -8.88 2.03 13.48
CA VAL A 186 -8.08 1.51 14.61
C VAL A 186 -6.99 0.56 14.12
N TRP A 187 -7.31 -0.27 13.13
CA TRP A 187 -6.32 -1.17 12.53
C TRP A 187 -5.23 -0.41 11.79
N LEU A 188 -5.55 0.70 11.11
CA LEU A 188 -4.55 1.58 10.53
C LEU A 188 -3.58 2.11 11.60
N GLU A 189 -4.10 2.64 12.71
CA GLU A 189 -3.27 3.13 13.82
C GLU A 189 -2.31 2.03 14.31
N VAL A 190 -2.81 0.83 14.60
CA VAL A 190 -1.98 -0.32 15.03
C VAL A 190 -0.92 -0.67 13.99
N CYS A 191 -1.28 -0.69 12.70
CA CYS A 191 -0.34 -0.99 11.63
C CYS A 191 0.76 0.06 11.52
N LEU A 192 0.41 1.35 11.60
CA LEU A 192 1.38 2.44 11.58
C LEU A 192 2.35 2.38 12.76
N LEU A 193 1.84 2.04 13.95
CA LEU A 193 2.70 1.83 15.12
C LEU A 193 3.72 0.72 14.86
N ASN A 194 3.31 -0.40 14.27
CA ASN A 194 4.21 -1.52 13.96
C ASN A 194 5.31 -1.20 12.92
N LEU A 195 5.17 -0.10 12.17
CA LEU A 195 6.19 0.37 11.23
C LEU A 195 7.27 1.24 11.89
N MET A 196 7.11 1.56 13.18
CA MET A 196 8.07 2.37 13.91
C MET A 196 9.40 1.63 14.11
N PRO A 197 10.56 2.25 13.82
CA PRO A 197 11.87 1.61 13.90
C PRO A 197 12.18 0.93 15.24
N SER A 198 11.68 1.46 16.36
CA SER A 198 11.91 0.88 17.70
C SER A 198 11.21 -0.45 17.95
N LEU A 199 10.20 -0.80 17.15
CA LEU A 199 9.46 -2.06 17.30
C LEU A 199 10.01 -3.18 16.44
N PHE A 200 10.84 -2.86 15.45
CA PHE A 200 11.55 -3.91 14.72
C PHE A 200 12.62 -4.51 15.64
N PRO A 201 12.65 -5.85 15.78
CA PRO A 201 13.75 -6.49 16.47
C PRO A 201 15.02 -6.17 15.70
N VAL A 202 15.87 -5.29 16.26
CA VAL A 202 17.24 -5.18 15.79
C VAL A 202 17.81 -6.57 15.94
N SER A 203 18.17 -7.20 14.82
CA SER A 203 18.93 -8.44 14.80
C SER A 203 20.16 -8.21 15.68
N ALA A 204 20.06 -8.60 16.96
CA ALA A 204 21.18 -8.57 17.87
C ALA A 204 22.20 -9.50 17.22
N THR A 205 23.25 -8.91 16.67
CA THR A 205 24.46 -9.63 16.34
C THR A 205 24.90 -10.23 17.67
N LYS A 206 24.56 -11.50 17.88
CA LYS A 206 25.28 -12.34 18.83
C LYS A 206 26.70 -12.38 18.28
N THR A 207 27.51 -11.43 18.72
CA THR A 207 28.95 -11.59 18.74
C THR A 207 29.18 -12.84 19.59
N LEU A 208 29.29 -13.99 18.91
CA LEU A 208 29.90 -15.16 19.49
C LEU A 208 31.33 -14.74 19.80
N THR A 209 31.54 -14.22 21.01
CA THR A 209 32.88 -14.06 21.58
C THR A 209 33.43 -15.47 21.66
N ALA A 210 34.24 -15.84 20.67
CA ALA A 210 35.01 -17.06 20.69
C ALA A 210 35.89 -17.01 21.94
N LYS A 211 35.64 -17.94 22.87
CA LYS A 211 36.62 -18.30 23.91
C LYS A 211 37.90 -18.75 23.18
N PRO A 212 39.10 -18.32 23.60
CA PRO A 212 40.32 -18.83 23.01
C PRO A 212 40.43 -20.32 23.33
N VAL A 213 40.49 -21.15 22.29
CA VAL A 213 40.77 -22.59 22.40
C VAL A 213 42.28 -22.74 22.47
N HIS A 214 42.79 -23.16 23.63
CA HIS A 214 44.14 -23.72 23.73
C HIS A 214 44.13 -25.18 23.30
N ASP A 215 44.90 -25.44 22.25
CA ASP A 215 45.66 -26.64 21.89
C ASP A 215 45.13 -28.04 22.21
N GLY A 216 44.97 -28.81 21.14
CA GLY A 216 45.53 -30.17 21.11
C GLY A 216 44.59 -31.31 20.78
N LYS A 217 44.28 -31.48 19.47
CA LYS A 217 44.39 -32.73 18.67
C LYS A 217 43.31 -32.84 17.57
N LEU A 218 43.80 -32.83 16.33
CA LEU A 218 43.23 -33.38 15.07
C LEU A 218 42.95 -34.90 15.27
N LEU A 219 41.95 -35.62 14.75
CA LEU A 219 41.02 -35.65 13.59
C LEU A 219 40.02 -36.83 13.84
N PRO A 220 39.09 -37.26 12.94
CA PRO A 220 38.28 -36.57 11.93
C PRO A 220 36.77 -36.98 11.93
N THR A 221 36.03 -36.36 11.00
CA THR A 221 34.88 -36.89 10.21
C THR A 221 33.45 -36.98 10.78
N VAL A 222 32.57 -36.30 10.02
CA VAL A 222 31.19 -36.61 9.62
C VAL A 222 30.08 -36.44 10.67
N GLY A 223 29.07 -35.62 10.31
CA GLY A 223 27.75 -35.70 10.93
C GLY A 223 26.93 -34.43 10.86
N VAL A 224 26.42 -34.07 9.67
CA VAL A 224 25.24 -33.22 9.55
C VAL A 224 24.06 -34.00 10.11
N TYR A 225 23.40 -33.57 11.20
CA TYR A 225 21.95 -33.74 11.40
C TYR A 225 21.41 -32.72 12.40
N THR A 226 20.46 -31.91 11.91
CA THR A 226 19.48 -31.15 12.68
C THR A 226 18.58 -32.09 13.48
N THR A 227 18.39 -31.81 14.78
CA THR A 227 17.23 -32.29 15.52
C THR A 227 16.59 -31.13 16.27
N ASN A 228 15.41 -30.71 15.84
CA ASN A 228 14.48 -29.98 16.69
C ASN A 228 13.14 -30.72 16.63
N LYS A 229 12.93 -31.58 17.64
CA LYS A 229 11.64 -32.22 17.92
C LYS A 229 10.77 -31.20 18.65
N VAL A 230 9.75 -30.66 17.99
CA VAL A 230 8.60 -30.06 18.67
C VAL A 230 7.54 -31.16 18.83
N LYS A 231 7.26 -31.53 20.07
CA LYS A 231 6.16 -32.43 20.44
C LYS A 231 4.83 -31.68 20.29
N CYS A 232 3.99 -32.09 19.36
CA CYS A 232 2.56 -31.75 19.39
C CYS A 232 1.86 -32.65 20.42
N LEU A 233 1.25 -32.05 21.44
CA LEU A 233 0.21 -32.71 22.24
C LEU A 233 -1.06 -32.76 21.40
N ASN A 234 -1.60 -33.96 21.20
CA ASN A 234 -2.93 -34.17 20.63
C ASN A 234 -3.67 -35.16 21.55
N SER A 235 -4.72 -34.69 22.21
CA SER A 235 -5.76 -35.49 22.88
C SER A 235 -7.04 -35.29 22.05
N GLN A 236 -7.37 -36.23 21.17
CA GLN A 236 -8.43 -37.25 21.31
C GLN A 236 -9.87 -36.73 21.37
N PHE A 237 -10.73 -37.44 20.62
CA PHE A 237 -12.21 -37.57 20.68
C PHE A 237 -13.05 -36.57 19.84
N TRP A 238 -13.97 -36.93 18.93
CA TRP A 238 -14.69 -38.17 18.54
C TRP A 238 -15.02 -38.14 17.03
N CYS A 239 -14.95 -39.29 16.34
CA CYS A 239 -15.55 -39.52 15.02
C CYS A 239 -17.03 -39.89 15.17
N LEU A 240 -17.91 -39.26 14.39
CA LEU A 240 -19.24 -39.78 14.03
C LEU A 240 -19.49 -39.45 12.55
N SER A 241 -19.54 -40.49 11.72
CA SER A 241 -19.86 -40.44 10.28
C SER A 241 -21.34 -40.13 10.03
N PRO A 242 -21.70 -39.69 8.81
CA PRO A 242 -23.01 -40.01 8.25
C PRO A 242 -22.92 -40.79 6.91
N PRO A 243 -24.03 -41.46 6.51
CA PRO A 243 -24.03 -42.58 5.57
C PRO A 243 -24.39 -42.17 4.13
N MET A 244 -24.28 -43.16 3.22
CA MET A 244 -24.90 -43.17 1.88
C MET A 244 -26.42 -43.07 1.93
#